data_AF-A0A536UCD2-F1
#
_entry.id   AF-A0A536UCD2-F1
#
_cell.length_a   1.000
_cell.length_b   1.000
_cell.length_c   1.000
_cell.angle_alpha   90.00
_cell.angle_beta   90.00
_cell.angle_gamma   90.00
#
_symmetry.space_group_name_H-M   'P 1'
#
loop_
_entity.id
_entity.type
_entity.pdbx_description
1 polymer ?
#
loop_
_entity_poly.entity_id
_entity_poly.type
_entity_poly.pdbx_seq_one_letter_code
_entity_poly.pdbx_strand_id
1 'polypeptide(L)'
;MLAHAPDNDILRGLGCATLCAAYAEEQVDHILELLHRIEPFDDKTRNAPIEQRLARASAIVQRLASDELFELERTLGAGAALFGRRDEIVHGRLYPGLERSDALQAAKPKVTQRPAAAQELYALANEFAVYRDALIRPQVMRLPRAVTEYLGRAAPPHFLEAP
;
A
#
# COMPACT_ATOMS: atom_id res chain seq x y z
N MET A 1 15.22 -9.62 7.82
CA MET A 1 14.16 -10.46 7.24
C MET A 1 13.75 -11.47 8.31
N LEU A 2 12.56 -11.31 8.91
CA LEU A 2 12.05 -12.27 9.90
C LEU A 2 11.52 -13.49 9.14
N ALA A 3 12.37 -14.50 8.92
CA ALA A 3 11.93 -15.77 8.36
C ALA A 3 11.19 -16.55 9.44
N HIS A 4 9.86 -16.51 9.44
CA HIS A 4 9.05 -17.32 10.35
C HIS A 4 8.98 -18.76 9.83
N ALA A 5 9.50 -19.72 10.60
CA ALA A 5 9.20 -21.13 10.36
C ALA A 5 7.70 -21.35 10.62
N PRO A 6 6.94 -21.97 9.70
CA PRO A 6 5.50 -22.14 9.89
C PRO A 6 5.24 -23.17 10.99
N ASP A 7 4.97 -22.70 12.20
CA ASP A 7 4.19 -23.46 13.17
C ASP A 7 2.70 -23.36 12.79
N ASN A 8 1.87 -24.33 13.19
CA ASN A 8 0.42 -24.31 12.94
C ASN A 8 -0.32 -23.28 13.84
N ASP A 9 0.38 -22.27 14.35
CA ASP A 9 -0.16 -21.25 15.25
C ASP A 9 -0.85 -20.13 14.45
N ILE A 10 -2.17 -20.21 14.41
CA ILE A 10 -3.01 -19.26 13.67
C ILE A 10 -3.00 -17.86 14.29
N LEU A 11 -2.85 -17.74 15.62
CA LEU A 11 -2.84 -16.44 16.31
C LEU A 11 -1.53 -15.70 16.02
N ARG A 12 -0.41 -16.42 16.08
CA ARG A 12 0.90 -15.87 15.69
C ARG A 12 0.92 -15.49 14.21
N GLY A 13 0.44 -16.37 13.33
CA GLY A 13 0.30 -16.06 11.91
C GLY A 13 -0.52 -14.80 11.64
N LEU A 14 -1.67 -14.66 12.31
CA LEU A 14 -2.52 -13.47 12.22
C LEU A 14 -1.77 -12.22 12.69
N GLY A 15 -1.13 -12.27 13.85
CA GLY A 15 -0.34 -11.15 14.38
C GLY A 15 0.76 -10.70 13.42
N CYS A 16 1.52 -11.65 12.86
CA CYS A 16 2.54 -11.37 11.84
C CYS A 16 1.94 -10.72 10.59
N ALA A 17 0.86 -11.29 10.04
CA ALA A 17 0.22 -10.75 8.83
C ALA A 17 -0.30 -9.33 9.04
N THR A 18 -1.00 -9.07 10.14
CA THR A 18 -1.55 -7.75 10.47
C THR A 18 -0.44 -6.73 10.70
N LEU A 19 0.61 -7.08 11.44
CA LEU A 19 1.73 -6.17 11.71
C LEU A 19 2.51 -5.83 10.44
N CYS A 20 2.82 -6.83 9.61
CA CYS A 20 3.51 -6.62 8.33
C CYS A 20 2.67 -5.76 7.38
N ALA A 21 1.34 -5.97 7.35
CA ALA A 21 0.43 -5.13 6.58
C ALA A 21 0.44 -3.66 7.06
N ALA A 22 0.40 -3.44 8.37
CA ALA A 22 0.46 -2.09 8.95
C ALA A 22 1.78 -1.37 8.60
N TYR A 23 2.92 -2.07 8.67
CA TYR A 23 4.19 -1.49 8.24
C TYR A 23 4.24 -1.20 6.74
N ALA A 24 3.63 -2.04 5.90
CA ALA A 24 3.51 -1.75 4.48
C ALA A 24 2.64 -0.52 4.21
N GLU A 25 1.54 -0.38 4.95
CA GLU A 25 0.60 0.74 4.86
C GLU A 25 1.27 2.07 5.26
N GLU A 26 2.06 2.07 6.32
CA GLU A 26 2.87 3.23 6.74
C GLU A 26 3.82 3.70 5.62
N GLN A 27 4.41 2.78 4.85
CA GLN A 27 5.28 3.16 3.74
C GLN A 27 4.51 3.80 2.58
N VAL A 28 3.25 3.42 2.38
CA VAL A 28 2.37 4.09 1.41
C VAL A 28 2.09 5.52 1.86
N ASP A 29 1.85 5.72 3.16
CA ASP A 29 1.65 7.06 3.72
C ASP A 29 2.89 7.93 3.58
N HIS A 30 4.08 7.38 3.83
CA HIS A 30 5.33 8.11 3.63
C HIS A 30 5.54 8.50 2.15
N ILE A 31 5.22 7.61 1.21
CA ILE A 31 5.26 7.93 -0.23
C ILE A 31 4.32 9.09 -0.53
N LEU A 32 3.09 9.08 0.01
CA LEU A 32 2.16 10.19 -0.16
C LEU A 32 2.75 11.48 0.42
N GLU A 33 3.34 11.47 1.62
CA GLU A 33 4.00 12.64 2.22
C GLU A 33 5.08 13.25 1.32
N LEU A 34 5.90 12.43 0.65
CA LEU A 34 6.86 12.90 -0.34
C LEU A 34 6.19 13.52 -1.58
N LEU A 35 5.03 12.98 -1.98
CA LEU A 35 4.25 13.45 -3.12
C LEU A 35 3.37 14.69 -2.81
N HIS A 36 3.24 15.08 -1.54
CA HIS A 36 2.39 16.20 -1.09
C HIS A 36 2.72 17.52 -1.80
N ARG A 37 3.98 17.72 -2.15
CA ARG A 37 4.45 18.93 -2.87
C ARG A 37 3.93 19.00 -4.31
N ILE A 38 3.54 17.88 -4.91
CA ILE A 38 2.98 17.80 -6.26
C ILE A 38 1.47 17.99 -6.22
N GLU A 39 0.83 17.30 -5.29
CA GLU A 39 -0.61 17.38 -5.09
C GLU A 39 -0.89 17.29 -3.60
N PRO A 40 -1.32 18.40 -2.97
CA PRO A 40 -1.71 18.39 -1.57
C PRO A 40 -2.82 17.38 -1.33
N PHE A 41 -2.80 16.78 -0.16
CA PHE A 41 -3.87 15.93 0.32
C PHE A 41 -4.22 16.32 1.74
N ASP A 42 -5.52 16.38 1.99
CA ASP A 42 -6.14 16.76 3.25
C ASP A 42 -6.29 15.55 4.18
N ASP A 43 -6.77 15.80 5.41
CA ASP A 43 -7.03 14.74 6.38
C ASP A 43 -8.03 13.70 5.88
N LYS A 44 -8.95 14.08 4.99
CA LYS A 44 -9.90 13.16 4.37
C LYS A 44 -9.18 12.12 3.51
N THR A 45 -8.17 12.54 2.76
CA THR A 45 -7.37 11.66 1.92
C THR A 45 -6.42 10.78 2.74
N ARG A 46 -5.86 11.32 3.84
CA ARG A 46 -5.02 10.53 4.77
C ARG A 46 -5.82 9.39 5.42
N ASN A 47 -7.09 9.62 5.73
CA ASN A 47 -7.99 8.63 6.33
C ASN A 47 -8.72 7.77 5.28
N ALA A 48 -8.41 7.91 3.99
CA ALA A 48 -9.06 7.14 2.95
C ALA A 48 -8.64 5.65 3.00
N PRO A 49 -9.50 4.73 2.51
CA PRO A 49 -9.14 3.32 2.34
C PRO A 49 -7.82 3.16 1.58
N ILE A 50 -7.05 2.14 1.95
CA ILE A 50 -5.71 1.89 1.41
C ILE A 50 -5.73 1.78 -0.13
N GLU A 51 -6.77 1.20 -0.73
CA GLU A 51 -6.87 1.10 -2.19
C GLU A 51 -6.96 2.48 -2.87
N GLN A 52 -7.63 3.45 -2.24
CA GLN A 52 -7.73 4.82 -2.76
C GLN A 52 -6.39 5.55 -2.62
N ARG A 53 -5.70 5.37 -1.49
CA ARG A 53 -4.36 5.93 -1.26
C ARG A 53 -3.33 5.38 -2.24
N LEU A 54 -3.34 4.07 -2.50
CA LEU A 54 -2.49 3.42 -3.50
C LEU A 54 -2.76 3.92 -4.92
N ALA A 55 -4.04 4.01 -5.31
CA ALA A 55 -4.43 4.51 -6.63
C ALA A 55 -3.96 5.96 -6.82
N ARG A 56 -4.12 6.81 -5.80
CA ARG A 56 -3.66 8.20 -5.84
C ARG A 56 -2.14 8.30 -5.94
N ALA A 57 -1.41 7.58 -5.10
CA ALA A 57 0.06 7.55 -5.17
C ALA A 57 0.55 7.10 -6.56
N SER A 58 -0.06 6.04 -7.11
CA SER A 58 0.26 5.54 -8.45
C SER A 58 0.03 6.60 -9.53
N ALA A 59 -1.13 7.27 -9.51
CA ALA A 59 -1.48 8.31 -10.48
C ALA A 59 -0.50 9.51 -10.44
N ILE A 60 -0.03 9.90 -9.25
CA ILE A 60 0.96 10.98 -9.12
C ILE A 60 2.33 10.49 -9.61
N VAL A 61 2.76 9.28 -9.24
CA VAL A 61 4.04 8.71 -9.70
C VAL A 61 4.09 8.62 -11.23
N GLN A 62 3.00 8.21 -11.88
CA GLN A 62 2.89 8.20 -13.34
C GLN A 62 3.11 9.60 -13.96
N ARG A 63 2.57 10.65 -13.33
CA ARG A 63 2.74 12.04 -13.79
C ARG A 63 4.18 12.55 -13.68
N LEU A 64 4.99 11.99 -12.77
CA LEU A 64 6.40 12.36 -12.66
C LEU A 64 7.18 11.98 -13.93
N ALA A 65 6.70 10.98 -14.68
CA ALA A 65 7.28 10.48 -15.93
C ALA A 65 8.79 10.20 -15.78
N SER A 66 9.14 9.45 -14.73
CA SER A 66 10.53 9.10 -14.39
C SER A 66 10.73 7.58 -14.52
N ASP A 67 11.62 7.17 -15.43
CA ASP A 67 11.95 5.76 -15.67
C ASP A 67 12.46 5.05 -14.41
N GLU A 68 13.10 5.79 -13.50
CA GLU A 68 13.63 5.26 -12.24
C GLU A 68 12.55 4.84 -11.25
N LEU A 69 11.31 5.31 -11.45
CA LEU A 69 10.14 4.99 -10.64
C LEU A 69 9.26 3.88 -11.23
N PHE A 70 9.64 3.28 -12.36
CA PHE A 70 8.87 2.19 -12.98
C PHE A 70 8.54 1.06 -12.00
N GLU A 71 9.51 0.62 -11.21
CA GLU A 71 9.30 -0.42 -10.20
C GLU A 71 8.41 0.03 -9.04
N LEU A 72 8.47 1.32 -8.67
CA LEU A 72 7.58 1.88 -7.64
C LEU A 72 6.13 1.88 -8.12
N GLU A 73 5.89 2.34 -9.35
CA GLU A 73 4.56 2.35 -9.96
C GLU A 73 3.97 0.94 -10.00
N ARG A 74 4.75 -0.04 -10.49
CA ARG A 74 4.35 -1.45 -10.53
C ARG A 74 4.04 -1.99 -9.13
N THR A 75 4.86 -1.62 -8.13
CA THR A 75 4.66 -2.02 -6.75
C THR A 75 3.36 -1.43 -6.20
N LEU A 76 3.11 -0.12 -6.35
CA LEU A 76 1.87 0.54 -5.91
C LEU A 76 0.63 -0.10 -6.54
N GLY A 77 0.69 -0.47 -7.83
CA GLY A 77 -0.39 -1.19 -8.51
C GLY A 77 -0.65 -2.60 -7.96
N ALA A 78 0.38 -3.31 -7.51
CA ALA A 78 0.25 -4.64 -6.90
C ALA A 78 -0.37 -4.58 -5.48
N GLY A 79 -0.27 -3.43 -4.80
CA GLY A 79 -0.76 -3.26 -3.44
C GLY A 79 -2.26 -3.56 -3.28
N ALA A 80 -3.10 -3.14 -4.24
CA ALA A 80 -4.55 -3.34 -4.15
C ALA A 80 -4.94 -4.83 -4.05
N ALA A 81 -4.26 -5.70 -4.81
CA ALA A 81 -4.49 -7.14 -4.74
C ALA A 81 -4.01 -7.74 -3.42
N LEU A 82 -2.87 -7.27 -2.90
CA LEU A 82 -2.30 -7.77 -1.64
C LEU A 82 -3.15 -7.39 -0.43
N PHE A 83 -3.56 -6.12 -0.34
CA PHE A 83 -4.49 -5.65 0.70
C PHE A 83 -5.89 -6.28 0.55
N GLY A 84 -6.37 -6.51 -0.68
CA GLY A 84 -7.59 -7.27 -0.91
C GLY A 84 -7.53 -8.70 -0.39
N ARG A 85 -6.38 -9.39 -0.55
CA ARG A 85 -6.15 -10.74 0.01
C ARG A 85 -6.09 -10.72 1.54
N ARG A 86 -5.47 -9.70 2.15
CA ARG A 86 -5.53 -9.50 3.60
C ARG A 86 -6.98 -9.43 4.05
N ASP A 87 -7.80 -8.65 3.37
CA ASP A 87 -9.20 -8.47 3.76
C ASP A 87 -10.00 -9.76 3.62
N GLU A 88 -9.79 -10.52 2.55
CA GLU A 88 -10.45 -11.83 2.39
C GLU A 88 -10.06 -12.80 3.51
N ILE A 89 -8.76 -12.91 3.83
CA ILE A 89 -8.26 -13.89 4.80
C ILE A 89 -8.57 -13.47 6.24
N VAL A 90 -8.25 -12.23 6.60
CA VAL A 90 -8.41 -11.73 7.98
C VAL A 90 -9.84 -11.33 8.24
N HIS A 91 -10.42 -10.48 7.40
CA HIS A 91 -11.77 -9.96 7.63
C HIS A 91 -12.87 -10.94 7.20
N GLY A 92 -12.67 -11.68 6.11
CA GLY A 92 -13.67 -12.60 5.58
C GLY A 92 -13.68 -13.98 6.23
N ARG A 93 -12.53 -14.48 6.74
CA ARG A 93 -12.39 -15.89 7.17
C ARG A 93 -11.98 -16.09 8.63
N LEU A 94 -11.46 -15.06 9.32
CA LEU A 94 -11.03 -15.18 10.72
C LEU A 94 -11.92 -14.44 11.71
N TYR A 95 -12.42 -13.24 11.38
CA TYR A 95 -13.36 -12.59 12.29
C TYR A 95 -14.67 -13.41 12.35
N PRO A 96 -15.09 -13.86 13.55
CA PRO A 96 -16.39 -14.47 13.71
C PRO A 96 -17.42 -13.38 13.47
N GLY A 97 -18.15 -13.46 12.34
CA GLY A 97 -19.29 -12.58 12.14
C GLY A 97 -20.25 -12.74 13.31
N LEU A 98 -20.46 -11.67 14.07
CA LEU A 98 -21.46 -11.61 15.14
C LEU A 98 -22.89 -11.84 14.61
N GLU A 99 -23.08 -11.74 13.29
CA GLU A 99 -24.33 -12.09 12.62
C GLU A 99 -24.04 -13.01 11.43
N ARG A 100 -24.27 -14.32 11.60
CA ARG A 100 -24.80 -15.16 10.52
C ARG A 100 -26.35 -15.17 10.60
N SER A 101 -26.92 -13.98 10.81
CA SER A 101 -28.33 -13.66 10.63
C SER A 101 -28.40 -12.63 9.51
N ASP A 102 -29.08 -13.01 8.43
CA ASP A 102 -29.64 -12.19 7.35
C ASP A 102 -29.02 -10.82 7.03
N ALA A 103 -28.26 -10.80 5.93
CA ALA A 103 -28.04 -9.64 5.06
C ALA A 103 -27.09 -8.51 5.55
N LEU A 104 -25.81 -8.84 5.74
CA LEU A 104 -24.75 -7.93 5.28
C LEU A 104 -24.24 -8.40 3.92
N GLN A 105 -24.78 -7.75 2.88
CA GLN A 105 -24.27 -7.86 1.52
C GLN A 105 -22.76 -7.57 1.56
N ALA A 106 -21.93 -8.59 1.32
CA ALA A 106 -20.52 -8.39 1.06
C ALA A 106 -20.40 -7.40 -0.10
N ALA A 107 -19.84 -6.22 0.14
CA ALA A 107 -19.63 -5.21 -0.90
C ALA A 107 -18.68 -5.71 -2.01
N LYS A 108 -17.97 -6.83 -1.80
CA LYS A 108 -17.13 -7.50 -2.79
C LYS A 108 -17.65 -8.95 -3.02
N PRO A 109 -18.03 -9.34 -4.24
CA PRO A 109 -18.57 -10.67 -4.54
C PRO A 109 -17.41 -11.65 -4.71
N LYS A 110 -17.11 -12.42 -3.66
CA LYS A 110 -16.36 -13.71 -3.60
C LYS A 110 -15.55 -13.77 -2.31
N VAL A 111 -16.19 -14.10 -1.18
CA VAL A 111 -15.46 -14.54 0.00
C VAL A 111 -15.46 -16.07 -0.02
N THR A 112 -14.27 -16.67 -0.12
CA THR A 112 -14.13 -18.13 -0.07
C THR A 112 -14.52 -18.62 1.33
N GLN A 113 -15.56 -19.45 1.47
CA GLN A 113 -16.10 -19.89 2.77
C GLN A 113 -15.26 -20.97 3.50
N ARG A 114 -13.95 -21.06 3.25
CA ARG A 114 -13.08 -22.02 3.95
C ARG A 114 -12.36 -21.36 5.12
N PRO A 115 -12.10 -22.06 6.24
CA PRO A 115 -11.29 -21.52 7.34
C PRO A 115 -9.91 -21.06 6.85
N ALA A 116 -9.36 -19.99 7.43
CA ALA A 116 -7.98 -19.57 7.19
C ALA A 116 -7.00 -20.58 7.81
N ALA A 117 -5.99 -21.02 7.05
CA ALA A 117 -4.89 -21.82 7.59
C ALA A 117 -3.76 -20.90 8.08
N ALA A 118 -3.03 -21.33 9.13
CA ALA A 118 -1.89 -20.59 9.68
C ALA A 118 -0.82 -20.31 8.60
N GLN A 119 -0.57 -21.26 7.70
CA GLN A 119 0.39 -21.10 6.59
C GLN A 119 -0.02 -19.98 5.62
N GLU A 120 -1.31 -19.75 5.40
CA GLU A 120 -1.78 -18.66 4.54
C GLU A 120 -1.47 -17.30 5.16
N LEU A 121 -1.57 -17.19 6.49
CA LEU A 121 -1.25 -15.97 7.21
C LEU A 121 0.25 -15.70 7.21
N TYR A 122 1.08 -16.73 7.41
CA TYR A 122 2.53 -16.58 7.30
C TYR A 122 2.97 -16.22 5.88
N ALA A 123 2.38 -16.84 4.86
CA ALA A 123 2.63 -16.48 3.47
C ALA A 123 2.27 -15.00 3.22
N LEU A 124 1.08 -14.58 3.66
CA LEU A 124 0.64 -13.19 3.56
C LEU A 124 1.58 -12.22 4.27
N ALA A 125 2.07 -12.56 5.47
CA ALA A 125 3.04 -11.76 6.21
C ALA A 125 4.35 -11.57 5.43
N ASN A 126 4.87 -12.66 4.85
CA ASN A 126 6.09 -12.62 4.03
C ASN A 126 5.89 -11.77 2.77
N GLU A 127 4.75 -11.89 2.11
CA GLU A 127 4.41 -11.07 0.94
C GLU A 127 4.37 -9.58 1.31
N PHE A 128 3.78 -9.21 2.44
CA PHE A 128 3.80 -7.83 2.94
C PHE A 128 5.21 -7.34 3.28
N ALA A 129 6.06 -8.20 3.86
CA ALA A 129 7.44 -7.84 4.15
C ALA A 129 8.22 -7.51 2.85
N VAL A 130 8.08 -8.35 1.81
CA VAL A 130 8.69 -8.12 0.49
C VAL A 130 8.13 -6.85 -0.16
N TYR A 131 6.81 -6.68 -0.11
CA TYR A 131 6.13 -5.51 -0.64
C TYR A 131 6.61 -4.22 0.03
N ARG A 132 6.69 -4.19 1.36
CA ARG A 132 7.21 -3.06 2.12
C ARG A 132 8.64 -2.70 1.72
N ASP A 133 9.51 -3.70 1.61
CA ASP A 133 10.91 -3.48 1.25
C ASP A 133 11.04 -2.90 -0.18
N ALA A 134 10.12 -3.26 -1.10
CA ALA A 134 10.04 -2.67 -2.43
C ALA A 134 9.58 -1.20 -2.41
N LEU A 135 8.68 -0.83 -1.48
CA LEU A 135 8.25 0.56 -1.28
C LEU A 135 9.34 1.44 -0.68
N ILE A 136 10.16 0.94 0.25
CA ILE A 136 11.18 1.74 0.96
C ILE A 136 12.28 2.24 0.03
N ARG A 137 12.81 1.37 -0.82
CA ARG A 137 13.98 1.65 -1.67
C ARG A 137 13.87 2.94 -2.50
N PRO A 138 12.77 3.22 -3.22
CA PRO A 138 12.66 4.44 -4.02
C PRO A 138 12.51 5.71 -3.18
N GLN A 139 12.04 5.63 -1.93
CA GLN A 139 11.76 6.81 -1.08
C GLN A 139 13.00 7.61 -0.68
N VAL A 140 14.18 6.95 -0.58
CA VAL A 140 15.39 7.61 -0.06
C VAL A 140 15.97 8.63 -1.06
N MET A 141 15.98 8.31 -2.35
CA MET A 141 16.66 9.13 -3.37
C MET A 141 15.85 9.30 -4.66
N ARG A 142 15.29 8.22 -5.21
CA ARG A 142 14.66 8.24 -6.55
C ARG A 142 13.40 9.10 -6.56
N LEU A 143 12.51 8.88 -5.59
CA LEU A 143 11.25 9.61 -5.48
C LEU A 143 11.48 11.11 -5.15
N PRO A 144 12.28 11.50 -4.14
CA PRO A 144 12.59 12.90 -3.89
C PRO A 144 13.22 13.62 -5.09
N ARG A 145 14.13 12.95 -5.82
CA ARG A 145 14.74 13.49 -7.03
C ARG A 145 13.71 13.72 -8.13
N ALA A 146 12.89 12.71 -8.44
CA ALA A 146 11.86 12.83 -9.47
C ALA A 146 10.82 13.93 -9.15
N VAL A 147 10.46 14.08 -7.88
CA VAL A 147 9.60 15.18 -7.40
C VAL A 147 10.28 16.53 -7.65
N THR A 148 11.56 16.67 -7.31
CA THR A 148 12.32 17.90 -7.52
C THR A 148 12.42 18.26 -9.00
N GLU A 149 12.74 17.29 -9.86
CA GLU A 149 12.82 17.47 -11.31
C GLU A 149 11.47 17.84 -11.92
N TYR A 150 10.37 17.24 -11.45
CA TYR A 150 9.03 17.60 -11.88
C TYR A 150 8.68 19.05 -11.50
N LEU A 151 8.95 19.46 -10.26
CA LEU A 151 8.70 20.83 -9.81
C LEU A 151 9.55 21.86 -10.55
N GLY A 152 10.82 21.53 -10.86
CA GLY A 152 11.69 22.39 -11.66
C GLY A 152 11.19 22.58 -13.09
N ARG A 153 10.61 21.53 -13.70
CA ARG A 153 9.97 21.61 -15.03
C ARG A 153 8.65 22.36 -15.02
N ALA A 154 7.91 22.29 -13.91
CA ALA A 154 6.61 22.95 -13.74
C ALA A 154 6.72 24.43 -13.34
N ALA A 155 7.88 24.87 -12.85
CA ALA A 155 8.13 26.27 -12.55
C ALA A 155 8.10 27.10 -13.84
N PRO A 156 7.38 28.24 -13.88
CA PRO A 156 7.43 29.13 -15.03
C PRO A 156 8.88 29.59 -15.25
N PRO A 157 9.34 29.71 -16.50
CA PRO A 157 10.66 30.29 -16.75
C PRO A 157 10.67 31.67 -16.12
N HIS A 158 11.54 31.86 -15.13
CA HIS A 158 11.75 33.16 -14.52
C HIS A 158 11.99 34.16 -15.65
N PHE A 159 11.14 35.20 -15.71
CA PHE A 159 11.39 36.34 -16.57
C PHE A 159 12.84 36.76 -16.32
N LEU A 160 13.64 36.76 -17.38
CA LEU A 160 14.89 37.49 -17.43
C LEU A 160 14.52 38.97 -17.30
N GLU A 161 14.30 39.43 -16.07
CA GLU A 161 14.42 40.86 -15.75
C GLU A 161 15.92 41.18 -15.85
N ALA A 162 16.33 41.54 -17.06
CA ALA A 162 17.55 42.30 -17.26
C ALA A 162 17.31 43.73 -16.72
N PRO A 163 18.31 44.35 -16.08
CA PRO A 163 18.21 45.71 -15.54
C PRO A 163 18.02 46.78 -16.62
#